data_AF-A0A094GRQ6-F1
#
_entry.id   AF-A0A094GRQ6-F1
#
_cell.length_a   1.000
_cell.length_b   1.000
_cell.length_c   1.000
_cell.angle_alpha   90.00
_cell.angle_beta   90.00
_cell.angle_gamma   90.00
#
_symmetry.space_group_name_H-M   'P 1'
#
loop_
_entity.id
_entity.type
_entity.pdbx_description
1 polymer ?
#
loop_
_entity_poly.entity_id
_entity_poly.type
_entity_poly.pdbx_seq_one_letter_code
_entity_poly.pdbx_strand_id
1 'polypeptide(L)'
;MPSTDPRPPPAGASLEAKQDFAVAMIKDEQDDMDRRGWDVIMSEACFGELPRTDISRYLHTGEILCGMVIRGRLQAAAFGTFMDLCLQGVCSLNALEHPVHYNNGRIDSDCYIWIMRMLGAFNCFNADMQLVQGGWYMEVENRWIQYDVHSTWLLTMIARSFTSLDAVFNTIRAKGRLGPVNASRLKELEEKYPPDPTWKADININRTKGWHGSGTFEFWLPENIDPAITQLGVYDGIMALSKDFHRHLSRTEMHYAEFFDISRDEKYVEDVNFKLKGPN
;
A
#
# COMPACT_ATOMS: atom_id res chain seq x y z
N MET A 1 -11.65 22.12 7.40
CA MET A 1 -11.73 22.15 8.87
C MET A 1 -10.31 22.29 9.40
N PRO A 2 -10.07 23.07 10.47
CA PRO A 2 -8.74 23.08 11.10
C PRO A 2 -8.41 21.66 11.59
N SER A 3 -7.18 21.21 11.36
CA SER A 3 -6.69 19.93 11.90
C SER A 3 -6.83 19.98 13.42
N THR A 4 -7.59 19.04 13.96
CA THR A 4 -7.75 18.78 15.40
C THR A 4 -6.65 17.85 15.90
N ASP A 5 -5.57 17.68 15.13
CA ASP A 5 -4.51 16.78 15.55
C ASP A 5 -3.90 17.31 16.84
N PRO A 6 -3.84 16.49 17.91
CA PRO A 6 -3.21 16.88 19.15
C PRO A 6 -1.77 17.33 18.87
N ARG A 7 -1.27 18.28 19.66
CA ARG A 7 0.13 18.70 19.52
C ARG A 7 1.02 17.51 19.90
N PRO A 8 2.06 17.18 19.12
CA PRO A 8 2.98 16.11 19.46
C PRO A 8 3.65 16.37 20.82
N PRO A 9 3.96 15.31 21.59
CA PRO A 9 4.70 15.46 22.82
C PRO A 9 6.11 16.01 22.54
N PRO A 10 6.78 16.65 23.51
CA PRO A 10 8.17 17.07 23.35
C PRO A 10 9.09 15.88 23.03
N ALA A 11 10.15 16.11 22.26
CA ALA A 11 11.19 15.11 22.04
C ALA A 11 11.75 14.60 23.38
N GLY A 12 11.89 13.28 23.52
CA GLY A 12 12.30 12.65 24.79
C GLY A 12 11.22 12.59 25.87
N ALA A 13 9.94 12.84 25.54
CA ALA A 13 8.82 12.57 26.43
C ALA A 13 8.76 11.09 26.85
N SER A 14 8.05 10.81 27.95
CA SER A 14 7.84 9.45 28.43
C SER A 14 7.18 8.58 27.36
N LEU A 15 7.43 7.27 27.41
CA LEU A 15 6.78 6.30 26.53
C LEU A 15 5.25 6.41 26.62
N GLU A 16 4.71 6.60 27.82
CA GLU A 16 3.28 6.81 28.06
C GLU A 16 2.72 8.02 27.31
N ALA A 17 3.38 9.17 27.37
CA ALA A 17 2.93 10.36 26.65
C ALA A 17 2.97 10.17 25.12
N LYS A 18 3.94 9.39 24.62
CA LYS A 18 4.04 9.04 23.20
C LYS A 18 2.98 8.04 22.76
N GLN A 19 2.68 7.06 23.61
CA GLN A 19 1.60 6.11 23.40
C GLN A 19 0.26 6.84 23.35
N ASP A 20 -0.05 7.70 24.32
CA ASP A 20 -1.29 8.49 24.34
C ASP A 20 -1.47 9.31 23.05
N PHE A 21 -0.41 9.97 22.61
CA PHE A 21 -0.43 10.78 21.38
C PHE A 21 -0.70 9.94 20.13
N ALA A 22 -0.07 8.77 20.00
CA ALA A 22 -0.21 7.91 18.83
C ALA A 22 -1.50 7.09 18.85
N VAL A 23 -1.96 6.61 20.01
CA VAL A 23 -3.23 5.88 20.18
C VAL A 23 -4.41 6.74 19.75
N ALA A 24 -4.38 8.04 20.04
CA ALA A 24 -5.42 8.96 19.57
C ALA A 24 -5.54 8.96 18.04
N MET A 25 -4.41 9.00 17.31
CA MET A 25 -4.42 8.93 15.85
C MET A 25 -4.84 7.56 15.32
N ILE A 26 -4.35 6.46 15.91
CA ILE A 26 -4.78 5.09 15.55
C ILE A 26 -6.30 4.97 15.68
N LYS A 27 -6.86 5.48 16.78
CA LYS A 27 -8.30 5.51 17.00
C LYS A 27 -9.04 6.37 15.96
N ASP A 28 -8.53 7.55 15.65
CA ASP A 28 -9.13 8.40 14.62
C ASP A 28 -9.12 7.73 13.23
N GLU A 29 -8.06 6.99 12.88
CA GLU A 29 -8.01 6.20 11.65
C GLU A 29 -9.05 5.08 11.68
N GLN A 30 -9.19 4.35 12.79
CA GLN A 30 -10.25 3.35 12.96
C GLN A 30 -11.65 3.94 12.81
N ASP A 31 -11.91 5.05 13.48
CA ASP A 31 -13.19 5.75 13.41
C ASP A 31 -13.46 6.28 11.97
N ASP A 32 -12.41 6.65 11.21
CA ASP A 32 -12.56 7.02 9.79
C ASP A 32 -12.93 5.82 8.92
N MET A 33 -12.27 4.67 9.13
CA MET A 33 -12.59 3.43 8.44
C MET A 33 -14.03 2.99 8.72
N ASP A 34 -14.45 3.03 9.99
CA ASP A 34 -15.83 2.72 10.42
C ASP A 34 -16.84 3.69 9.78
N ARG A 35 -16.55 4.99 9.78
CA ARG A 35 -17.40 6.01 9.12
C ARG A 35 -17.52 5.78 7.61
N ARG A 36 -16.48 5.22 6.96
CA ARG A 36 -16.51 4.83 5.55
C ARG A 36 -17.20 3.48 5.31
N GLY A 37 -17.65 2.79 6.36
CA GLY A 37 -18.29 1.48 6.26
C GLY A 37 -17.33 0.35 5.91
N TRP A 38 -16.04 0.52 6.21
CA TRP A 38 -15.05 -0.54 6.04
C TRP A 38 -15.19 -1.54 7.18
N ASP A 39 -15.03 -2.83 6.88
CA ASP A 39 -15.07 -3.86 7.92
C ASP A 39 -13.78 -3.83 8.76
N VAL A 40 -13.74 -2.96 9.77
CA VAL A 40 -12.63 -2.83 10.72
C VAL A 40 -12.43 -4.12 11.53
N ILE A 41 -13.50 -4.90 11.73
CA ILE A 41 -13.50 -6.18 12.46
C ILE A 41 -12.72 -7.25 11.68
N MET A 42 -12.81 -7.29 10.35
CA MET A 42 -11.98 -8.18 9.52
C MET A 42 -10.52 -7.69 9.45
N SER A 43 -10.32 -6.38 9.48
CA SER A 43 -9.02 -5.70 9.47
C SER A 43 -8.18 -5.98 10.72
N GLU A 44 -8.82 -5.96 11.89
CA GLU A 44 -8.19 -6.36 13.16
C GLU A 44 -8.17 -7.87 13.38
N ALA A 45 -8.76 -8.69 12.50
CA ALA A 45 -8.60 -10.15 12.55
C ALA A 45 -7.20 -10.59 12.11
N CYS A 46 -6.51 -9.72 11.37
CA CYS A 46 -5.16 -9.95 10.89
C CYS A 46 -4.08 -9.25 11.75
N PHE A 47 -4.46 -8.64 12.88
CA PHE A 47 -3.59 -7.94 13.83
C PHE A 47 -2.68 -8.87 14.67
N GLY A 48 -2.32 -10.03 14.12
CA GLY A 48 -1.79 -11.12 14.92
C GLY A 48 -2.78 -11.52 16.03
N GLU A 49 -2.31 -12.31 16.98
CA GLU A 49 -3.13 -12.86 18.07
C GLU A 49 -3.53 -11.83 19.14
N LEU A 50 -3.44 -10.52 18.85
CA LEU A 50 -3.71 -9.48 19.83
C LEU A 50 -5.21 -9.31 20.12
N PRO A 51 -5.60 -9.23 21.41
CA PRO A 51 -6.96 -8.87 21.79
C PRO A 51 -7.32 -7.47 21.26
N ARG A 52 -8.56 -7.32 20.77
CA ARG A 52 -9.07 -6.06 20.22
C ARG A 52 -9.53 -5.12 21.33
N THR A 53 -8.57 -4.58 22.07
CA THR A 53 -8.85 -3.71 23.20
C THR A 53 -8.01 -2.45 23.13
N ASP A 54 -8.52 -1.34 23.68
CA ASP A 54 -7.77 -0.10 23.82
C ASP A 54 -6.44 -0.32 24.56
N ILE A 55 -6.42 -1.26 25.52
CA ILE A 55 -5.22 -1.64 26.27
C ILE A 55 -4.18 -2.30 25.35
N SER A 56 -4.60 -3.27 24.52
CA SER A 56 -3.69 -3.94 23.58
C SER A 56 -3.14 -2.96 22.54
N ARG A 57 -3.99 -2.05 22.02
CA ARG A 57 -3.52 -1.00 21.10
C ARG A 57 -2.49 -0.09 21.77
N TYR A 58 -2.76 0.32 23.01
CA TYR A 58 -1.83 1.12 23.80
C TYR A 58 -0.48 0.41 24.01
N LEU A 59 -0.50 -0.84 24.47
CA LEU A 59 0.72 -1.62 24.71
C LEU A 59 1.55 -1.85 23.45
N HIS A 60 0.90 -2.02 22.30
CA HIS A 60 1.56 -2.32 21.04
C HIS A 60 1.64 -1.15 20.05
N THR A 61 1.42 0.08 20.52
CA THR A 61 1.36 1.30 19.68
C THR A 61 2.54 1.42 18.72
N GLY A 62 3.77 1.13 19.17
CA GLY A 62 4.96 1.21 18.33
C GLY A 62 4.96 0.22 17.16
N GLU A 63 4.55 -1.03 17.40
CA GLU A 63 4.46 -2.06 16.35
C GLU A 63 3.38 -1.73 15.33
N ILE A 64 2.24 -1.20 15.80
CA ILE A 64 1.16 -0.72 14.95
C ILE A 64 1.70 0.37 14.03
N LEU A 65 2.30 1.43 14.58
CA LEU A 65 2.90 2.55 13.83
C LEU A 65 3.92 2.08 12.77
N CYS A 66 4.82 1.15 13.12
CA CYS A 66 5.75 0.56 12.15
C CYS A 66 4.99 -0.10 10.99
N GLY A 67 3.97 -0.90 11.29
CA GLY A 67 3.11 -1.54 10.32
C GLY A 67 2.41 -0.55 9.39
N MET A 68 1.82 0.51 9.95
CA MET A 68 1.16 1.57 9.20
C MET A 68 2.10 2.23 8.19
N VAL A 69 3.32 2.58 8.64
CA VAL A 69 4.30 3.26 7.79
C VAL A 69 4.79 2.35 6.67
N ILE A 70 5.14 1.10 6.97
CA ILE A 70 5.57 0.15 5.94
C ILE A 70 4.45 -0.03 4.91
N ARG A 71 3.22 -0.27 5.36
CA ARG A 71 2.07 -0.43 4.46
C ARG A 71 1.79 0.83 3.66
N GLY A 72 1.81 2.00 4.31
CA GLY A 72 1.60 3.30 3.68
C GLY A 72 2.59 3.57 2.55
N ARG A 73 3.87 3.24 2.77
CA ARG A 73 4.93 3.37 1.75
C ARG A 73 4.75 2.40 0.58
N LEU A 74 4.38 1.15 0.86
CA LEU A 74 4.06 0.16 -0.18
C LEU A 74 2.83 0.59 -1.01
N GLN A 75 1.78 1.08 -0.34
CA GLN A 75 0.62 1.67 -1.00
C GLN A 75 1.01 2.90 -1.82
N ALA A 76 1.91 3.76 -1.34
CA ALA A 76 2.37 4.94 -2.09
C ALA A 76 3.10 4.54 -3.38
N ALA A 77 3.92 3.48 -3.33
CA ALA A 77 4.58 2.94 -4.50
C ALA A 77 3.56 2.38 -5.51
N ALA A 78 2.59 1.60 -5.06
CA ALA A 78 1.51 1.07 -5.90
C ALA A 78 0.64 2.18 -6.51
N PHE A 79 0.19 3.12 -5.68
CA PHE A 79 -0.63 4.25 -6.09
C PHE A 79 0.09 5.10 -7.14
N GLY A 80 1.31 5.55 -6.82
CA GLY A 80 2.11 6.35 -7.74
C GLY A 80 2.38 5.65 -9.07
N THR A 81 2.57 4.32 -9.04
CA THR A 81 2.73 3.51 -10.25
C THR A 81 1.47 3.55 -11.11
N PHE A 82 0.30 3.35 -10.50
CA PHE A 82 -0.97 3.43 -11.22
C PHE A 82 -1.23 4.84 -11.78
N MET A 83 -0.93 5.89 -11.01
CA MET A 83 -1.05 7.28 -11.47
C MET A 83 -0.14 7.54 -12.68
N ASP A 84 1.10 7.06 -12.66
CA ASP A 84 2.01 7.17 -13.80
C ASP A 84 1.47 6.45 -15.05
N LEU A 85 0.87 5.26 -14.88
CA LEU A 85 0.23 4.54 -15.98
C LEU A 85 -0.95 5.32 -16.57
N CYS A 86 -1.78 5.95 -15.74
CA CYS A 86 -2.86 6.81 -16.19
C CYS A 86 -2.36 8.05 -16.93
N LEU A 87 -1.32 8.71 -16.41
CA LEU A 87 -0.71 9.89 -17.05
C LEU A 87 -0.10 9.57 -18.42
N GLN A 88 0.38 8.35 -18.63
CA GLN A 88 0.88 7.90 -19.94
C GLN A 88 -0.22 7.37 -20.87
N GLY A 89 -1.50 7.40 -20.46
CA GLY A 89 -2.61 6.85 -21.23
C GLY A 89 -2.58 5.32 -21.37
N VAL A 90 -1.80 4.64 -20.52
CA VAL A 90 -1.66 3.17 -20.53
C VAL A 90 -2.78 2.50 -19.72
N CYS A 91 -3.28 3.18 -18.69
CA CYS A 91 -4.42 2.77 -17.88
C CYS A 91 -5.42 3.92 -17.75
N SER A 92 -6.61 3.64 -17.20
CA SER A 92 -7.67 4.64 -16.99
C SER A 92 -8.13 4.68 -15.54
N LEU A 93 -8.42 5.88 -15.03
CA LEU A 93 -8.99 6.07 -13.69
C LEU A 93 -10.34 5.36 -13.51
N ASN A 94 -11.05 5.04 -14.59
CA ASN A 94 -12.31 4.29 -14.53
C ASN A 94 -12.15 2.92 -13.86
N ALA A 95 -10.93 2.35 -13.85
CA ALA A 95 -10.63 1.12 -13.11
C ALA A 95 -10.99 1.19 -11.61
N LEU A 96 -10.98 2.40 -11.04
CA LEU A 96 -11.24 2.69 -9.64
C LEU A 96 -12.72 2.80 -9.30
N GLU A 97 -13.63 2.87 -10.30
CA GLU A 97 -15.07 3.09 -10.07
C GLU A 97 -15.77 1.86 -9.44
N HIS A 98 -15.06 0.75 -9.33
CA HIS A 98 -15.61 -0.49 -8.79
C HIS A 98 -14.76 -1.01 -7.63
N PRO A 99 -15.38 -1.56 -6.58
CA PRO A 99 -14.65 -2.17 -5.48
C PRO A 99 -13.92 -3.45 -5.93
N VAL A 100 -12.78 -3.72 -5.30
CA VAL A 100 -11.95 -4.92 -5.45
C VAL A 100 -12.47 -6.03 -4.54
N HIS A 101 -12.51 -7.26 -5.04
CA HIS A 101 -12.91 -8.42 -4.24
C HIS A 101 -11.70 -9.09 -3.56
N TYR A 102 -11.22 -8.54 -2.44
CA TYR A 102 -10.03 -9.04 -1.73
C TYR A 102 -10.11 -10.50 -1.27
N ASN A 103 -11.31 -11.01 -0.97
CA ASN A 103 -11.51 -12.38 -0.46
C ASN A 103 -11.71 -13.45 -1.56
N ASN A 104 -11.74 -13.09 -2.85
CA ASN A 104 -12.00 -14.05 -3.92
C ASN A 104 -10.68 -14.42 -4.60
N GLY A 105 -10.06 -15.47 -4.11
CA GLY A 105 -8.83 -16.04 -4.66
C GLY A 105 -9.00 -16.79 -6.00
N ARG A 106 -10.22 -16.81 -6.58
CA ARG A 106 -10.40 -17.39 -7.92
C ARG A 106 -9.90 -16.42 -8.99
N ILE A 107 -8.63 -16.61 -9.31
CA ILE A 107 -7.99 -15.96 -10.44
C ILE A 107 -8.35 -16.75 -11.70
N ASP A 108 -9.56 -16.57 -12.21
CA ASP A 108 -10.04 -17.32 -13.39
C ASP A 108 -9.60 -16.70 -14.73
N SER A 109 -8.77 -15.65 -14.70
CA SER A 109 -8.25 -14.96 -15.89
C SER A 109 -6.74 -15.13 -16.03
N ASP A 110 -6.32 -15.79 -17.12
CA ASP A 110 -4.91 -15.97 -17.45
C ASP A 110 -4.15 -14.65 -17.57
N CYS A 111 -4.80 -13.60 -18.10
CA CYS A 111 -4.21 -12.26 -18.18
C CYS A 111 -3.92 -11.69 -16.79
N TYR A 112 -4.86 -11.85 -15.85
CA TYR A 112 -4.69 -11.38 -14.47
C TYR A 112 -3.57 -12.15 -13.75
N ILE A 113 -3.54 -13.49 -13.91
CA ILE A 113 -2.44 -14.33 -13.39
C ILE A 113 -1.11 -13.86 -13.94
N TRP A 114 -1.07 -13.57 -15.24
CA TRP A 114 0.14 -13.12 -15.91
C TRP A 114 0.64 -11.78 -15.37
N ILE A 115 -0.23 -10.77 -15.26
CA ILE A 115 0.13 -9.46 -14.68
C ILE A 115 0.70 -9.65 -13.27
N MET A 116 0.03 -10.46 -12.43
CA MET A 116 0.49 -10.76 -11.07
C MET A 116 1.90 -11.35 -11.05
N ARG A 117 2.17 -12.35 -11.91
CA ARG A 117 3.50 -12.99 -12.01
C ARG A 117 4.57 -11.98 -12.37
N MET A 118 4.30 -11.14 -13.36
CA MET A 118 5.25 -10.16 -13.88
C MET A 118 5.51 -9.03 -12.88
N LEU A 119 4.50 -8.55 -12.16
CA LEU A 119 4.69 -7.63 -11.04
C LEU A 119 5.54 -8.25 -9.91
N GLY A 120 5.41 -9.57 -9.68
CA GLY A 120 6.24 -10.30 -8.72
C GLY A 120 7.75 -10.30 -9.02
N ALA A 121 8.21 -9.77 -10.16
CA ALA A 121 9.63 -9.57 -10.44
C ALA A 121 10.20 -8.28 -9.82
N PHE A 122 9.36 -7.35 -9.39
CA PHE A 122 9.78 -6.09 -8.77
C PHE A 122 10.00 -6.27 -7.27
N ASN A 123 11.05 -5.65 -6.72
CA ASN A 123 11.42 -5.81 -5.31
C ASN A 123 10.32 -5.40 -4.32
N CYS A 124 9.50 -4.40 -4.64
CA CYS A 124 8.34 -4.02 -3.81
C CYS A 124 7.40 -5.22 -3.53
N PHE A 125 7.32 -6.18 -4.45
CA PHE A 125 6.44 -7.35 -4.37
C PHE A 125 7.18 -8.66 -4.07
N ASN A 126 8.51 -8.66 -4.13
CA ASN A 126 9.35 -9.83 -3.93
C ASN A 126 10.18 -9.77 -2.64
N ALA A 127 10.16 -8.64 -1.92
CA ALA A 127 10.87 -8.50 -0.67
C ALA A 127 10.36 -9.50 0.37
N ASP A 128 11.28 -10.05 1.15
CA ASP A 128 10.93 -10.83 2.34
C ASP A 128 10.44 -9.88 3.42
N MET A 129 9.12 -9.79 3.56
CA MET A 129 8.50 -8.88 4.52
C MET A 129 8.78 -9.26 5.97
N GLN A 130 9.08 -10.53 6.28
CA GLN A 130 9.49 -10.94 7.62
C GLN A 130 10.85 -10.33 7.98
N LEU A 131 11.80 -10.36 7.03
CA LEU A 131 13.10 -9.71 7.21
C LEU A 131 12.99 -8.19 7.30
N VAL A 132 12.12 -7.58 6.48
CA VAL A 132 11.85 -6.13 6.58
C VAL A 132 11.30 -5.77 7.95
N GLN A 133 10.32 -6.53 8.47
CA GLN A 133 9.75 -6.33 9.79
C GLN A 133 10.77 -6.52 10.92
N GLY A 134 11.60 -7.56 10.84
CA GLY A 134 12.68 -7.78 11.81
C GLY A 134 13.69 -6.61 11.85
N GLY A 135 13.91 -5.95 10.72
CA GLY A 135 14.72 -4.72 10.64
C GLY A 135 14.06 -3.49 11.27
N TRP A 136 12.75 -3.52 11.52
CA TRP A 136 11.95 -2.45 12.11
C TRP A 136 11.54 -2.76 13.56
N TYR A 137 12.29 -3.64 14.23
CA TYR A 137 12.08 -4.04 15.63
C TYR A 137 10.71 -4.69 15.89
N MET A 138 10.05 -5.22 14.86
CA MET A 138 8.83 -6.02 15.01
C MET A 138 9.22 -7.49 15.15
N GLU A 139 8.54 -8.24 16.01
CA GLU A 139 8.82 -9.68 16.15
C GLU A 139 8.58 -10.42 14.83
N VAL A 140 9.45 -11.37 14.48
CA VAL A 140 9.39 -12.07 13.19
C VAL A 140 8.20 -13.03 13.08
N GLU A 141 7.67 -13.48 14.23
CA GLU A 141 6.52 -14.39 14.30
C GLU A 141 5.18 -13.64 14.27
N ASN A 142 5.23 -12.31 14.40
CA ASN A 142 4.09 -11.43 14.32
C ASN A 142 3.63 -11.33 12.84
N ARG A 143 2.71 -12.23 12.45
CA ARG A 143 2.03 -12.28 11.12
C ARG A 143 1.06 -11.12 10.89
N TRP A 144 1.46 -9.92 11.29
CA TRP A 144 0.57 -8.80 11.50
C TRP A 144 -0.06 -8.23 10.23
N ILE A 145 0.45 -8.57 9.05
CA ILE A 145 0.19 -7.76 7.87
C ILE A 145 0.14 -8.63 6.62
N GLN A 146 -1.07 -8.83 6.09
CA GLN A 146 -1.28 -9.13 4.68
C GLN A 146 -0.76 -7.93 3.87
N TYR A 147 0.53 -7.97 3.53
CA TYR A 147 1.17 -6.95 2.71
C TYR A 147 0.82 -7.10 1.24
N ASP A 148 0.17 -8.17 0.80
CA ASP A 148 -0.19 -8.38 -0.60
C ASP A 148 -1.38 -7.52 -1.09
N VAL A 149 -2.10 -6.86 -0.19
CA VAL A 149 -3.30 -6.07 -0.53
C VAL A 149 -3.03 -4.93 -1.52
N HIS A 150 -1.89 -4.23 -1.40
CA HIS A 150 -1.51 -3.16 -2.33
C HIS A 150 -1.15 -3.72 -3.71
N SER A 151 -0.56 -4.92 -3.74
CA SER A 151 -0.29 -5.69 -4.96
C SER A 151 -1.60 -6.05 -5.66
N THR A 152 -2.53 -6.65 -4.92
CA THR A 152 -3.87 -7.04 -5.39
C THR A 152 -4.63 -5.84 -5.94
N TRP A 153 -4.53 -4.70 -5.28
CA TRP A 153 -5.11 -3.45 -5.78
C TRP A 153 -4.48 -3.02 -7.12
N LEU A 154 -3.15 -2.88 -7.18
CA LEU A 154 -2.46 -2.38 -8.38
C LEU A 154 -2.73 -3.28 -9.59
N LEU A 155 -2.55 -4.58 -9.40
CA LEU A 155 -2.73 -5.54 -10.47
C LEU A 155 -4.19 -5.57 -10.96
N THR A 156 -5.17 -5.37 -10.07
CA THR A 156 -6.59 -5.27 -10.44
C THR A 156 -6.84 -4.01 -11.26
N MET A 157 -6.29 -2.87 -10.85
CA MET A 157 -6.45 -1.61 -11.58
C MET A 157 -5.84 -1.67 -12.99
N ILE A 158 -4.68 -2.32 -13.13
CA ILE A 158 -4.05 -2.59 -14.42
C ILE A 158 -4.98 -3.50 -15.25
N ALA A 159 -5.37 -4.66 -14.73
CA ALA A 159 -6.19 -5.65 -15.44
C ALA A 159 -7.54 -5.08 -15.90
N ARG A 160 -8.08 -4.08 -15.19
CA ARG A 160 -9.33 -3.40 -15.54
C ARG A 160 -9.25 -2.44 -16.71
N SER A 161 -8.07 -1.89 -17.02
CA SER A 161 -7.99 -0.75 -17.91
C SER A 161 -6.76 -0.64 -18.81
N PHE A 162 -5.85 -1.62 -18.79
CA PHE A 162 -4.66 -1.56 -19.63
C PHE A 162 -4.99 -1.48 -21.13
N THR A 163 -4.24 -0.67 -21.86
CA THR A 163 -4.31 -0.60 -23.33
C THR A 163 -3.29 -1.54 -24.00
N SER A 164 -2.13 -1.73 -23.37
CA SER A 164 -1.08 -2.65 -23.79
C SER A 164 -0.26 -3.12 -22.59
N LEU A 165 -0.07 -4.43 -22.44
CA LEU A 165 0.75 -5.00 -21.37
C LEU A 165 2.22 -4.60 -21.50
N ASP A 166 2.76 -4.54 -22.72
CA ASP A 166 4.13 -4.07 -22.94
C ASP A 166 4.29 -2.61 -22.48
N ALA A 167 3.31 -1.75 -22.78
CA ALA A 167 3.32 -0.36 -22.33
C ALA A 167 3.23 -0.26 -20.80
N VAL A 168 2.45 -1.14 -20.14
CA VAL A 168 2.41 -1.23 -18.67
C VAL A 168 3.81 -1.49 -18.13
N PHE A 169 4.45 -2.59 -18.54
CA PHE A 169 5.74 -2.99 -17.97
C PHE A 169 6.86 -2.00 -18.30
N ASN A 170 6.89 -1.46 -19.51
CA ASN A 170 7.87 -0.44 -19.89
C ASN A 170 7.71 0.84 -19.05
N THR A 171 6.47 1.27 -18.80
CA THR A 171 6.19 2.45 -17.97
C THR A 171 6.62 2.20 -16.53
N ILE A 172 6.24 1.06 -15.94
CA ILE A 172 6.61 0.71 -14.56
C ILE A 172 8.13 0.69 -14.40
N ARG A 173 8.85 0.05 -15.34
CA ARG A 173 10.32 0.00 -15.35
C ARG A 173 10.95 1.39 -15.47
N ALA A 174 10.43 2.22 -16.37
CA ALA A 174 10.95 3.57 -16.59
C ALA A 174 10.75 4.48 -15.37
N LYS A 175 9.66 4.29 -14.62
CA LYS A 175 9.33 5.10 -13.44
C LYS A 175 10.01 4.61 -12.16
N GLY A 176 10.33 3.32 -12.07
CA GLY A 176 11.16 2.76 -11.00
C GLY A 176 10.53 2.76 -9.58
N ARG A 177 9.25 3.14 -9.43
CA ARG A 177 8.59 3.26 -8.12
C ARG A 177 8.49 1.95 -7.33
N LEU A 178 8.40 0.83 -8.04
CA LEU A 178 8.34 -0.50 -7.42
C LEU A 178 9.74 -1.07 -7.07
N GLY A 179 10.76 -0.23 -7.19
CA GLY A 179 12.16 -0.60 -6.95
C GLY A 179 12.77 -1.41 -8.09
N PRO A 180 13.99 -1.93 -7.87
CA PRO A 180 14.71 -2.72 -8.85
C PRO A 180 13.95 -3.99 -9.26
N VAL A 181 14.16 -4.40 -10.51
CA VAL A 181 13.64 -5.66 -11.06
C VAL A 181 14.67 -6.76 -10.84
N ASN A 182 14.23 -7.92 -10.37
CA ASN A 182 15.03 -9.14 -10.43
C ASN A 182 15.14 -9.60 -11.89
N ALA A 183 16.23 -9.23 -12.56
CA ALA A 183 16.43 -9.48 -13.99
C ALA A 183 16.39 -10.97 -14.36
N SER A 184 16.96 -11.84 -13.53
CA SER A 184 16.95 -13.29 -13.77
C SER A 184 15.54 -13.86 -13.72
N ARG A 185 14.77 -13.46 -12.69
CA ARG A 185 13.36 -13.87 -12.55
C ARG A 185 12.50 -13.32 -13.68
N LEU A 186 12.68 -12.05 -14.04
CA LEU A 186 11.93 -11.44 -15.15
C LEU A 186 12.19 -12.21 -16.45
N LYS A 187 13.45 -12.48 -16.77
CA LYS A 187 13.81 -13.24 -17.97
C LYS A 187 13.17 -14.63 -17.99
N GLU A 188 13.20 -15.34 -16.86
CA GLU A 188 12.54 -16.64 -16.74
C GLU A 188 11.02 -16.55 -16.97
N LEU A 189 10.38 -15.51 -16.44
CA LEU A 189 8.94 -15.28 -16.62
C LEU A 189 8.60 -14.95 -18.07
N GLU A 190 9.37 -14.09 -18.73
CA GLU A 190 9.20 -13.72 -20.15
C GLU A 190 9.36 -14.94 -21.08
N GLU A 191 10.29 -15.85 -20.76
CA GLU A 191 10.54 -17.07 -21.54
C GLU A 191 9.46 -18.14 -21.31
N LYS A 192 9.01 -18.35 -20.07
CA LYS A 192 8.05 -19.42 -19.73
C LYS A 192 6.60 -19.00 -19.96
N TYR A 193 6.31 -17.72 -19.85
CA TYR A 193 4.95 -17.17 -19.90
C TYR A 193 4.95 -15.94 -20.80
N PRO A 194 5.06 -16.08 -22.13
CA PRO A 194 4.90 -14.94 -23.02
C PRO A 194 3.47 -14.35 -22.91
N PRO A 195 3.30 -13.02 -23.04
CA PRO A 195 1.97 -12.42 -23.03
C PRO A 195 1.15 -12.86 -24.24
N ASP A 196 -0.14 -13.13 -24.05
CA ASP A 196 -1.06 -13.39 -25.15
C ASP A 196 -1.55 -12.05 -25.73
N PRO A 197 -1.32 -11.76 -27.04
CA PRO A 197 -1.75 -10.50 -27.66
C PRO A 197 -3.28 -10.35 -27.75
N THR A 198 -4.03 -11.43 -27.58
CA THR A 198 -5.49 -11.41 -27.56
C THR A 198 -6.07 -10.92 -26.24
N TRP A 199 -5.28 -10.93 -25.16
CA TRP A 199 -5.75 -10.45 -23.86
C TRP A 199 -6.17 -8.98 -23.92
N LYS A 200 -7.30 -8.69 -23.28
CA LYS A 200 -7.90 -7.37 -23.16
C LYS A 200 -8.17 -7.07 -21.71
N ALA A 201 -8.13 -5.79 -21.37
CA ALA A 201 -8.61 -5.31 -20.10
C ALA A 201 -10.09 -5.68 -19.90
N ASP A 202 -10.44 -6.05 -18.67
CA ASP A 202 -11.80 -6.34 -18.26
C ASP A 202 -12.15 -5.51 -17.03
N ILE A 203 -12.99 -4.50 -17.22
CA ILE A 203 -13.42 -3.59 -16.14
C ILE A 203 -14.12 -4.32 -14.98
N ASN A 204 -14.64 -5.53 -15.22
CA ASN A 204 -15.32 -6.35 -14.21
C ASN A 204 -14.40 -7.35 -13.52
N ILE A 205 -13.11 -7.42 -13.90
CA ILE A 205 -12.16 -8.32 -13.26
C ILE A 205 -12.05 -8.00 -11.77
N ASN A 206 -12.06 -9.07 -10.96
CA ASN A 206 -11.97 -9.01 -9.50
C ASN A 206 -12.95 -7.99 -8.85
N ARG A 207 -14.16 -7.86 -9.41
CA ARG A 207 -15.19 -6.96 -8.91
C ARG A 207 -16.06 -7.64 -7.85
N THR A 208 -16.45 -6.91 -6.81
CA THR A 208 -17.48 -7.34 -5.85
C THR A 208 -18.79 -6.58 -6.05
N LYS A 209 -19.92 -7.17 -5.62
CA LYS A 209 -21.28 -6.59 -5.73
C LYS A 209 -21.52 -5.45 -4.73
N GLY A 210 -20.72 -5.39 -3.67
CA GLY A 210 -20.81 -4.38 -2.64
C GLY A 210 -19.41 -3.97 -2.18
N TRP A 211 -19.26 -2.71 -1.79
CA TRP A 211 -18.02 -2.25 -1.19
C TRP A 211 -18.05 -2.54 0.31
N HIS A 212 -17.06 -3.29 0.79
CA HIS A 212 -16.91 -3.67 2.19
C HIS A 212 -15.56 -3.21 2.77
N GLY A 213 -14.87 -2.31 2.04
CA GLY A 213 -13.46 -2.02 2.24
C GLY A 213 -12.57 -3.20 1.85
N SER A 214 -11.26 -3.02 2.05
CA SER A 214 -10.27 -4.10 1.88
C SER A 214 -10.25 -5.10 3.03
N GLY A 215 -11.05 -4.86 4.08
CA GLY A 215 -10.97 -5.60 5.33
C GLY A 215 -9.55 -5.55 5.92
N THR A 216 -8.79 -4.50 5.62
CA THR A 216 -7.38 -4.37 6.02
C THR A 216 -7.16 -3.01 6.67
N PHE A 217 -6.59 -3.02 7.88
CA PHE A 217 -6.33 -1.80 8.62
C PHE A 217 -5.39 -0.88 7.83
N GLU A 218 -5.72 0.41 7.81
CA GLU A 218 -4.97 1.48 7.12
C GLU A 218 -4.71 1.22 5.65
N PHE A 219 -5.74 0.71 4.98
CA PHE A 219 -5.74 0.66 3.53
C PHE A 219 -6.35 1.96 2.97
N TRP A 220 -5.51 2.80 2.38
CA TRP A 220 -5.88 4.15 1.92
C TRP A 220 -5.97 4.26 0.40
N LEU A 221 -5.68 3.19 -0.35
CA LEU A 221 -5.75 3.20 -1.80
C LEU A 221 -7.19 3.44 -2.28
N PRO A 222 -7.41 4.33 -3.25
CA PRO A 222 -8.75 4.66 -3.70
C PRO A 222 -9.37 3.50 -4.49
N GLU A 223 -10.65 3.25 -4.23
CA GLU A 223 -11.51 2.34 -5.01
C GLU A 223 -12.96 2.71 -4.74
N ASN A 224 -13.88 2.20 -5.57
CA ASN A 224 -15.30 2.56 -5.51
C ASN A 224 -15.50 4.10 -5.56
N ILE A 225 -14.72 4.78 -6.40
CA ILE A 225 -14.73 6.24 -6.49
C ILE A 225 -15.96 6.74 -7.26
N ASP A 226 -16.41 7.97 -6.96
CA ASP A 226 -17.47 8.63 -7.72
C ASP A 226 -17.01 8.84 -9.18
N PRO A 227 -17.78 8.40 -10.19
CA PRO A 227 -17.48 8.66 -11.60
C PRO A 227 -17.29 10.15 -11.95
N ALA A 228 -17.83 11.08 -11.16
CA ALA A 228 -17.54 12.50 -11.32
C ALA A 228 -16.04 12.80 -11.21
N ILE A 229 -15.27 12.04 -10.43
CA ILE A 229 -13.80 12.19 -10.31
C ILE A 229 -13.10 11.79 -11.61
N THR A 230 -13.54 10.69 -12.26
CA THR A 230 -12.93 10.24 -13.52
C THR A 230 -13.26 11.18 -14.68
N GLN A 231 -14.41 11.86 -14.60
CA GLN A 231 -14.85 12.87 -15.56
C GLN A 231 -14.10 14.22 -15.49
N LEU A 232 -13.34 14.49 -14.41
CA LEU A 232 -12.49 15.69 -14.33
C LEU A 232 -11.32 15.67 -15.32
N GLY A 233 -11.03 14.50 -15.91
CA GLY A 233 -9.81 14.26 -16.66
C GLY A 233 -8.69 13.74 -15.77
N VAL A 234 -7.65 13.17 -16.39
CA VAL A 234 -6.63 12.39 -15.68
C VAL A 234 -5.89 13.24 -14.64
N TYR A 235 -5.45 14.45 -14.97
CA TYR A 235 -4.66 15.26 -14.04
C TYR A 235 -5.45 15.68 -12.80
N ASP A 236 -6.64 16.27 -13.00
CA ASP A 236 -7.48 16.76 -11.91
C ASP A 236 -8.06 15.61 -11.08
N GLY A 237 -8.40 14.48 -11.73
CA GLY A 237 -8.81 13.25 -11.04
C GLY A 237 -7.69 12.72 -10.13
N ILE A 238 -6.45 12.65 -10.62
CA ILE A 238 -5.29 12.24 -9.80
C ILE A 238 -5.11 13.18 -8.62
N MET A 239 -5.12 14.50 -8.85
CA MET A 239 -5.00 15.52 -7.80
C MET A 239 -6.05 15.33 -6.69
N ALA A 240 -7.31 15.06 -7.07
CA ALA A 240 -8.39 14.82 -6.13
C ALA A 240 -8.14 13.57 -5.27
N LEU A 241 -7.74 12.46 -5.90
CA LEU A 241 -7.47 11.18 -5.23
C LEU A 241 -6.23 11.25 -4.33
N SER A 242 -5.18 11.95 -4.78
CA SER A 242 -3.91 12.09 -4.06
C SER A 242 -4.06 12.81 -2.73
N LYS A 243 -5.01 13.74 -2.61
CA LYS A 243 -5.16 14.57 -1.41
C LYS A 243 -5.46 13.74 -0.16
N ASP A 244 -6.44 12.84 -0.24
CA ASP A 244 -6.84 12.04 0.92
C ASP A 244 -5.76 11.00 1.26
N PHE A 245 -5.25 10.28 0.24
CA PHE A 245 -4.17 9.31 0.40
C PHE A 245 -2.93 9.91 1.10
N HIS A 246 -2.41 11.04 0.59
CA HIS A 246 -1.21 11.65 1.16
C HIS A 246 -1.45 12.31 2.52
N ARG A 247 -2.69 12.70 2.84
CA ARG A 247 -3.05 13.14 4.20
C ARG A 247 -2.84 12.00 5.20
N HIS A 248 -3.40 10.82 4.94
CA HIS A 248 -3.25 9.66 5.83
C HIS A 248 -1.78 9.22 5.95
N LEU A 249 -1.06 9.13 4.82
CA LEU A 249 0.37 8.79 4.83
C LEU A 249 1.21 9.79 5.63
N SER A 250 1.06 11.09 5.37
CA SER A 250 1.87 12.13 6.01
C SER A 250 1.60 12.22 7.52
N ARG A 251 0.35 12.03 7.93
CA ARG A 251 -0.07 11.97 9.33
C ARG A 251 0.56 10.76 10.02
N THR A 252 0.48 9.59 9.40
CA THR A 252 1.07 8.35 9.93
C THR A 252 2.58 8.47 10.09
N GLU A 253 3.29 8.95 9.06
CA GLU A 253 4.75 9.13 9.12
C GLU A 253 5.17 10.17 10.17
N MET A 254 4.36 11.21 10.39
CA MET A 254 4.57 12.14 11.50
C MET A 254 4.49 11.43 12.85
N HIS A 255 3.39 10.74 13.14
CA HIS A 255 3.20 10.07 14.43
C HIS A 255 4.27 9.01 14.69
N TYR A 256 4.67 8.26 13.65
CA TYR A 256 5.79 7.34 13.72
C TYR A 256 7.10 8.06 14.09
N ALA A 257 7.42 9.15 13.39
CA ALA A 257 8.66 9.89 13.65
C ALA A 257 8.70 10.46 15.08
N GLU A 258 7.60 11.05 15.55
CA GLU A 258 7.50 11.59 16.91
C GLU A 258 7.58 10.48 17.98
N PHE A 259 6.95 9.32 17.73
CA PHE A 259 7.00 8.19 18.67
C PHE A 259 8.44 7.68 18.87
N PHE A 260 9.19 7.54 17.78
CA PHE A 260 10.56 7.01 17.78
C PHE A 260 11.66 8.09 17.88
N ASP A 261 11.31 9.36 18.17
CA ASP A 261 12.23 10.50 18.19
C ASP A 261 13.10 10.61 16.91
N ILE A 262 12.54 10.27 15.74
CA ILE A 262 13.23 10.36 14.46
C ILE A 262 13.20 11.81 13.99
N SER A 263 14.37 12.40 13.78
CA SER A 263 14.49 13.75 13.24
C SER A 263 13.87 13.82 11.84
N ARG A 264 12.87 14.68 11.66
CA ARG A 264 12.24 14.93 10.35
C ARG A 264 13.13 15.78 9.42
N ASP A 265 14.10 16.48 9.99
CA ASP A 265 15.06 17.36 9.29
C ASP A 265 16.39 16.66 8.98
N GLU A 266 16.64 15.48 9.55
CA GLU A 266 17.68 14.59 9.06
C GLU A 266 17.21 14.05 7.71
N LYS A 267 17.53 14.79 6.64
CA LYS A 267 17.56 14.25 5.28
C LYS A 267 18.12 12.84 5.39
N TYR A 268 17.32 11.85 4.97
CA TYR A 268 17.77 10.49 4.71
C TYR A 268 19.17 10.58 4.12
N VAL A 269 20.16 10.25 4.93
CA VAL A 269 21.55 10.23 4.49
C VAL A 269 21.58 9.11 3.45
N GLU A 270 21.52 9.50 2.19
CA GLU A 270 21.75 8.61 1.05
C GLU A 270 22.98 7.76 1.33
N ASP A 271 22.87 6.46 1.05
CA ASP A 271 24.01 5.63 0.65
C ASP A 271 25.23 5.57 1.57
N VAL A 272 25.04 5.37 2.88
CA VAL A 272 26.16 4.99 3.76
C VAL A 272 26.20 3.48 3.97
N ASN A 273 26.89 2.82 3.04
CA ASN A 273 27.60 1.55 3.19
C ASN A 273 26.79 0.24 3.29
N PHE A 274 26.15 -0.17 2.19
CA PHE A 274 26.17 -1.58 1.79
C PHE A 274 27.55 -1.93 1.17
N LYS A 275 28.62 -1.78 1.96
CA LYS A 275 29.86 -2.51 1.68
C LYS A 275 29.72 -3.88 2.30
N LEU A 276 29.40 -4.84 1.44
CA LEU A 276 29.71 -6.26 1.61
C LEU A 276 31.07 -6.40 2.30
N LYS A 277 31.08 -6.68 3.61
CA LYS A 277 32.21 -7.41 4.19
C LYS A 277 32.03 -8.85 3.75
N GLY A 278 32.75 -9.20 2.67
CA GLY A 278 33.01 -10.59 2.34
C GLY A 278 33.77 -11.29 3.47
N PRO A 279 33.74 -12.63 3.50
CA PRO A 279 34.36 -13.40 4.56
C PRO A 279 35.88 -13.28 4.47
N ASN A 280 36.52 -13.02 5.60
CA ASN A 280 37.89 -13.46 5.84
C ASN A 280 37.85 -14.86 6.44
#